data_AF-A0A7W0NUR3-F1
#
_entry.id   AF-A0A7W0NUR3-F1
#
_cell.length_a   1.000
_cell.length_b   1.000
_cell.length_c   1.000
_cell.angle_alpha   90.00
_cell.angle_beta   90.00
_cell.angle_gamma   90.00
#
_symmetry.space_group_name_H-M   'P 1'
#
loop_
_entity.id
_entity.type
_entity.pdbx_description
1 polymer ?
#
loop_
_entity_poly.entity_id
_entity_poly.type
_entity_poly.pdbx_seq_one_letter_code
_entity_poly.pdbx_strand_id
1 'polypeptide(L)'
;MTRNYAESVNERAKMAEIGGDPQGAVFMRESFARGGWDGFLTEMTQDDRAPRQPLFVTATLYIELGENEKALTLLNRLYGEGSPSLVRLNSDPRFDVLRGDPRFTDLLKRMNFE
;
A
#
# COMPACT_ATOMS: atom_id res chain seq x y z
N MET A 1 16.32 -12.59 -2.41
CA MET A 1 16.50 -11.13 -2.34
C MET A 1 16.27 -10.71 -0.91
N THR A 2 17.28 -10.18 -0.23
CA THR A 2 17.14 -9.62 1.12
C THR A 2 16.30 -8.34 1.01
N ARG A 3 15.20 -8.25 1.76
CA ARG A 3 14.37 -7.03 1.76
C ARG A 3 15.17 -5.89 2.40
N ASN A 4 15.63 -4.93 1.60
CA ASN A 4 16.29 -3.74 2.10
C ASN A 4 15.27 -2.61 2.32
N TYR A 5 14.62 -2.65 3.49
CA TYR A 5 13.57 -1.67 3.82
C TYR A 5 14.09 -0.24 3.90
N ALA A 6 15.30 -0.04 4.42
CA ALA A 6 15.92 1.28 4.50
C ALA A 6 16.14 1.90 3.12
N GLU A 7 16.60 1.10 2.16
CA GLU A 7 16.76 1.53 0.77
C GLU A 7 15.40 1.83 0.13
N SER A 8 14.38 0.99 0.35
CA SER A 8 13.03 1.24 -0.18
C SER A 8 12.43 2.55 0.34
N VAL A 9 12.58 2.86 1.63
CA VAL A 9 12.15 4.16 2.18
C VAL A 9 12.91 5.31 1.53
N ASN A 10 14.23 5.17 1.35
CA ASN A 10 15.04 6.21 0.73
C ASN A 10 14.68 6.47 -0.74
N GLU A 11 14.36 5.43 -1.50
CA GLU A 11 13.90 5.58 -2.89
C GLU A 11 12.56 6.32 -2.95
N ARG A 12 11.61 5.96 -2.09
CA ARG A 12 10.31 6.66 -2.00
C ARG A 12 10.47 8.11 -1.58
N ALA A 13 11.35 8.38 -0.62
CA ALA A 13 11.66 9.73 -0.17
C ALA A 13 12.30 10.56 -1.30
N LYS A 14 13.22 9.99 -2.09
CA LYS A 14 13.79 10.65 -3.27
C LYS A 14 12.72 10.95 -4.33
N MET A 15 11.78 10.03 -4.55
CA MET A 15 10.67 10.26 -5.47
C MET A 15 9.77 11.40 -5.00
N ALA A 16 9.52 11.52 -3.70
CA ALA A 16 8.78 12.66 -3.14
C ALA A 16 9.53 13.99 -3.35
N GLU A 17 10.85 14.02 -3.14
CA GLU A 17 11.70 15.20 -3.43
C GLU A 17 11.61 15.63 -4.89
N ILE A 18 11.78 14.68 -5.83
CA ILE A 18 11.67 14.95 -7.27
C ILE A 18 10.26 15.44 -7.63
N GLY A 19 9.24 14.90 -6.96
CA GLY A 19 7.84 15.30 -7.13
C GLY A 19 7.46 16.63 -6.48
N GLY A 20 8.41 17.33 -5.83
CA GLY A 20 8.16 18.61 -5.18
C GLY A 20 7.55 18.51 -3.77
N ASP A 21 7.65 17.35 -3.12
CA ASP A 21 7.20 17.11 -1.73
C ASP A 21 8.40 16.75 -0.80
N PRO A 22 9.29 17.71 -0.51
CA PRO A 22 10.43 17.48 0.38
C PRO A 22 10.00 17.22 1.83
N GLN A 23 8.86 17.76 2.27
CA GLN A 23 8.34 17.49 3.62
C GLN A 23 7.88 16.04 3.75
N GLY A 24 7.24 15.50 2.71
CA GLY A 24 6.91 14.09 2.63
C GLY A 24 8.12 13.18 2.67
N ALA A 25 9.21 13.56 1.98
CA ALA A 25 10.45 12.83 2.02
C ALA A 25 11.08 12.77 3.42
N VAL A 26 11.06 13.91 4.15
CA VAL A 26 11.52 13.96 5.55
C VAL A 26 10.65 13.07 6.42
N PHE A 27 9.32 13.20 6.31
CA PHE A 27 8.37 12.36 7.04
C PHE A 27 8.67 10.87 6.87
N MET A 28 8.81 10.40 5.62
CA MET A 28 9.12 9.00 5.33
C MET A 28 10.39 8.50 6.04
N ARG A 29 11.46 9.29 6.01
CA ARG A 29 12.74 8.92 6.65
C ARG A 29 12.63 8.93 8.18
N GLU A 30 11.94 9.92 8.74
CA GLU A 30 11.75 10.04 10.19
C GLU A 30 10.85 8.92 10.74
N SER A 31 9.75 8.60 10.07
CA SER A 31 8.86 7.49 10.47
C SER A 31 9.63 6.16 10.49
N PHE A 32 10.47 5.92 9.48
CA PHE A 32 11.33 4.73 9.45
C PHE A 32 12.40 4.74 10.54
N ALA A 33 13.06 5.88 10.78
CA ALA A 33 14.05 6.00 11.85
C ALA A 33 13.44 5.75 13.24
N ARG A 34 12.17 6.13 13.43
CA ARG A 34 11.45 6.02 14.70
C ARG A 34 10.95 4.60 14.98
N GLY A 35 10.39 3.92 13.98
CA GLY A 35 9.68 2.65 14.18
C GLY A 35 10.05 1.53 13.21
N GLY A 36 11.13 1.68 12.44
CA GLY A 36 11.52 0.72 11.42
C GLY A 36 10.47 0.60 10.30
N TRP A 37 10.40 -0.57 9.67
CA TRP A 37 9.47 -0.80 8.57
C TRP A 37 8.00 -0.69 9.00
N ASP A 38 7.64 -1.34 10.11
CA ASP A 38 6.25 -1.35 10.59
C ASP A 38 5.80 0.04 11.04
N GLY A 39 6.68 0.81 11.71
CA GLY A 39 6.41 2.20 12.06
C GLY A 39 6.24 3.09 10.83
N PHE A 40 7.12 2.93 9.83
CA PHE A 40 6.97 3.62 8.55
C PHE A 40 5.63 3.31 7.88
N LEU A 41 5.26 2.03 7.73
CA LEU A 41 4.00 1.63 7.11
C LEU A 41 2.79 2.14 7.88
N THR A 42 2.83 2.07 9.22
CA THR A 42 1.76 2.54 10.10
C THR A 42 1.54 4.03 9.91
N GLU A 43 2.61 4.83 9.99
CA GLU A 43 2.51 6.28 9.84
C GLU A 43 2.09 6.68 8.42
N MET A 44 2.61 6.00 7.39
CA MET A 44 2.22 6.24 5.99
C MET A 44 0.73 5.95 5.69
N THR A 45 0.06 5.16 6.53
CA THR A 45 -1.33 4.75 6.31
C THR A 45 -2.32 5.42 7.27
N GLN A 46 -1.86 5.90 8.43
CA GLN A 46 -2.72 6.35 9.52
C GLN A 46 -2.43 7.78 10.00
N ASP A 47 -1.30 8.38 9.64
CA ASP A 47 -0.98 9.77 10.01
C ASP A 47 -1.42 10.73 8.89
N ASP A 48 -2.26 11.71 9.24
CA ASP A 48 -2.77 12.70 8.28
C ASP A 48 -1.68 13.61 7.69
N ARG A 49 -0.50 13.67 8.33
CA ARG A 49 0.67 14.37 7.81
C ARG A 49 1.42 13.57 6.75
N ALA A 50 1.15 12.27 6.63
CA ALA A 50 1.79 11.44 5.65
C ALA A 50 1.43 11.89 4.22
N PRO A 51 2.38 11.83 3.27
CA PRO A 51 2.09 12.12 1.88
C PRO A 51 0.98 11.22 1.35
N ARG A 52 -0.04 11.84 0.76
CA ARG A 52 -1.21 11.12 0.26
C ARG A 52 -0.78 10.11 -0.81
N GLN A 53 -1.04 8.84 -0.54
CA GLN A 53 -0.79 7.76 -1.48
C GLN A 53 -2.04 7.43 -2.30
N PRO A 54 -1.90 6.93 -3.54
CA PRO A 54 -3.00 6.29 -4.23
C PRO A 54 -3.59 5.14 -3.39
N LEU A 55 -4.91 5.00 -3.37
CA LEU A 55 -5.58 3.97 -2.53
C LEU A 55 -5.07 2.56 -2.80
N PHE A 56 -4.68 2.24 -4.03
CA PHE A 56 -4.09 0.94 -4.36
C PHE A 56 -2.74 0.74 -3.66
N VAL A 57 -1.91 1.78 -3.60
CA VAL A 57 -0.65 1.74 -2.86
C VAL A 57 -0.93 1.59 -1.36
N THR A 58 -1.85 2.38 -0.81
CA THR A 58 -2.27 2.25 0.60
C THR A 58 -2.76 0.84 0.94
N ALA A 59 -3.54 0.20 0.06
CA ALA A 59 -3.98 -1.18 0.25
C ALA A 59 -2.78 -2.15 0.34
N THR A 60 -1.74 -1.96 -0.48
CA THR A 60 -0.52 -2.79 -0.40
C THR A 60 0.27 -2.56 0.88
N LEU A 61 0.29 -1.33 1.42
CA LEU A 61 0.91 -1.05 2.72
C LEU A 61 0.16 -1.73 3.86
N TYR A 62 -1.18 -1.73 3.83
CA TYR A 62 -1.98 -2.48 4.81
C TYR A 62 -1.74 -3.98 4.75
N ILE A 63 -1.54 -4.54 3.54
CA ILE A 63 -1.17 -5.95 3.39
C ILE A 63 0.17 -6.25 4.06
N GLU A 64 1.16 -5.38 3.87
CA GLU A 64 2.47 -5.55 4.50
C GLU A 64 2.42 -5.42 6.03
N LEU A 65 1.48 -4.64 6.56
CA LEU A 65 1.18 -4.55 8.00
C LEU A 65 0.36 -5.75 8.54
N GLY A 66 -0.14 -6.64 7.67
CA GLY A 66 -1.09 -7.70 8.06
C GLY A 66 -2.52 -7.19 8.33
N GLU A 67 -2.82 -5.94 8.01
CA GLU A 67 -4.11 -5.27 8.20
C GLU A 67 -5.07 -5.59 7.03
N ASN A 68 -5.33 -6.89 6.81
CA ASN A 68 -6.05 -7.42 5.65
C ASN A 68 -7.46 -6.84 5.49
N GLU A 69 -8.16 -6.57 6.60
CA GLU A 69 -9.49 -5.93 6.61
C GLU A 69 -9.46 -4.55 5.95
N LYS A 70 -8.46 -3.74 6.28
CA LYS A 70 -8.30 -2.38 5.76
C LYS A 70 -7.92 -2.43 4.28
N ALA A 71 -7.03 -3.36 3.91
CA ALA A 71 -6.69 -3.60 2.52
C ALA A 71 -7.93 -3.98 1.67
N LEU A 72 -8.71 -4.97 2.11
CA LEU A 72 -9.94 -5.40 1.43
C LEU A 72 -10.97 -4.27 1.32
N THR A 73 -11.10 -3.45 2.34
CA THR A 73 -11.98 -2.26 2.31
C THR A 73 -11.59 -1.31 1.20
N LEU A 74 -10.28 -0.99 1.08
CA LEU A 74 -9.79 -0.10 0.01
C LEU A 74 -9.93 -0.73 -1.38
N LEU A 75 -9.71 -2.03 -1.52
CA LEU A 75 -9.86 -2.74 -2.80
C LEU A 75 -11.32 -2.75 -3.26
N ASN A 76 -12.28 -3.01 -2.37
CA ASN A 76 -13.71 -2.94 -2.70
C ASN A 76 -14.14 -1.52 -3.08
N ARG A 77 -13.60 -0.51 -2.40
CA ARG A 77 -13.83 0.90 -2.77
C ARG A 77 -13.31 1.20 -4.17
N LEU A 78 -12.06 0.81 -4.47
CA LEU A 78 -11.46 0.98 -5.80
C LEU A 78 -12.29 0.30 -6.90
N TYR A 79 -12.92 -0.83 -6.59
CA TYR A 79 -13.80 -1.53 -7.54
C TYR A 79 -15.10 -0.75 -7.77
N GLY A 80 -15.72 -0.25 -6.70
CA GLY A 80 -16.90 0.62 -6.81
C GLY A 80 -16.63 1.92 -7.58
N GLU A 81 -15.39 2.44 -7.51
CA GLU A 81 -14.94 3.61 -8.27
C GLU A 81 -14.52 3.29 -9.72
N GLY A 82 -14.53 2.01 -10.13
CA GLY A 82 -14.09 1.60 -11.46
C GLY A 82 -12.60 1.84 -11.72
N SER A 83 -11.76 1.78 -10.69
CA SER A 83 -10.36 2.15 -10.80
C SER A 83 -9.57 1.19 -11.71
N PRO A 84 -8.85 1.69 -12.72
CA PRO A 84 -8.03 0.84 -13.59
C PRO A 84 -6.83 0.21 -12.86
N SER A 85 -6.49 0.71 -11.67
CA SER A 85 -5.40 0.17 -10.84
C SER A 85 -5.60 -1.30 -10.45
N LEU A 86 -6.85 -1.76 -10.39
CA LEU A 86 -7.19 -3.13 -10.03
C LEU A 86 -6.90 -4.17 -11.11
N VAL A 87 -6.55 -3.77 -12.35
CA VAL A 87 -6.23 -4.73 -13.43
C VAL A 87 -5.10 -5.70 -13.07
N ARG A 88 -4.23 -5.32 -12.12
CA ARG A 88 -3.11 -6.16 -11.65
C ARG A 88 -3.46 -6.99 -10.41
N LEU A 89 -4.67 -6.88 -9.88
CA LEU A 89 -5.04 -7.45 -8.59
C LEU A 89 -4.89 -8.98 -8.56
N ASN A 90 -5.26 -9.67 -9.64
CA ASN A 90 -5.18 -11.12 -9.72
C ASN A 90 -3.72 -11.63 -9.75
N SER A 91 -2.83 -10.91 -10.44
CA SER A 91 -1.45 -11.35 -10.72
C SER A 91 -0.40 -10.80 -9.75
N ASP A 92 -0.73 -9.81 -8.92
CA ASP A 92 0.22 -9.20 -7.99
C ASP A 92 0.41 -10.06 -6.71
N PRO A 93 1.62 -10.61 -6.49
CA PRO A 93 1.88 -11.58 -5.42
C PRO A 93 1.72 -11.02 -4.01
N ARG A 94 1.66 -9.69 -3.86
CA ARG A 94 1.42 -9.08 -2.54
C ARG A 94 0.06 -9.48 -1.99
N PHE A 95 -0.93 -9.69 -2.85
CA PHE A 95 -2.28 -10.07 -2.44
C PHE A 95 -2.47 -11.57 -2.22
N ASP A 96 -1.41 -12.37 -2.30
CA ASP A 96 -1.46 -13.82 -2.06
C ASP A 96 -2.03 -14.14 -0.66
N VAL A 97 -1.74 -13.30 0.32
CA VAL A 97 -2.26 -13.43 1.70
C VAL A 97 -3.79 -13.28 1.77
N LEU A 98 -4.42 -12.66 0.78
CA LEU A 98 -5.88 -12.49 0.70
C LEU A 98 -6.56 -13.61 -0.09
N ARG A 99 -5.84 -14.47 -0.83
CA ARG A 99 -6.48 -15.48 -1.70
C ARG A 99 -7.29 -16.53 -0.95
N GLY A 100 -7.08 -16.68 0.37
CA GLY A 100 -7.90 -17.53 1.24
C GLY A 100 -9.17 -16.83 1.77
N ASP A 101 -9.33 -15.53 1.56
CA ASP A 101 -10.47 -14.76 2.06
C ASP A 101 -11.63 -14.78 1.05
N PRO A 102 -12.83 -15.27 1.44
CA PRO A 102 -13.97 -15.32 0.53
C PRO A 102 -14.34 -13.96 -0.10
N ARG A 103 -14.07 -12.84 0.60
CA ARG A 103 -14.37 -11.50 0.10
C ARG A 103 -13.40 -11.06 -0.99
N PHE A 104 -12.17 -11.55 -0.96
CA PHE A 104 -11.21 -11.32 -2.03
C PHE A 104 -11.56 -12.14 -3.28
N THR A 105 -11.90 -13.41 -3.10
CA THR A 105 -12.37 -14.28 -4.20
C THR A 105 -13.61 -13.70 -4.86
N ASP A 106 -14.57 -13.22 -4.07
CA ASP A 106 -15.77 -12.56 -4.60
C ASP A 106 -15.45 -11.27 -5.38
N LEU A 107 -14.48 -10.49 -4.92
CA LEU A 107 -14.00 -9.31 -5.65
C LEU A 107 -13.41 -9.70 -7.02
N LEU A 108 -12.57 -10.73 -7.09
CA LEU A 108 -11.99 -11.20 -8.36
C LEU A 108 -13.06 -11.68 -9.35
N LYS A 109 -14.09 -12.40 -8.86
CA LYS A 109 -15.24 -12.81 -9.68
C LYS A 109 -16.01 -11.63 -10.24
N ARG A 110 -16.29 -10.62 -9.40
CA ARG A 110 -16.92 -9.36 -9.83
C ARG A 110 -16.10 -8.59 -10.86
N MET A 111 -14.79 -8.84 -10.94
CA MET A 111 -13.88 -8.28 -11.93
C MET A 111 -13.70 -9.17 -13.17
N ASN A 112 -14.38 -10.31 -13.27
CA ASN A 112 -14.24 -11.31 -14.33
C ASN A 112 -12.83 -11.93 -14.45
N PHE A 113 -12.12 -12.09 -13.32
CA PHE A 113 -10.85 -12.84 -13.33
C PHE A 113 -11.02 -14.34 -13.13
N GLU A 114 -12.19 -14.80 -12.69
CA GLU A 114 -12.57 -16.20 -12.49
C GLU A 114 -14.06 -16.42 -12.78
#